data_AF-A0A355HC32-F1
#
_entry.id   AF-A0A355HC32-F1
#
_cell.length_a   1.000
_cell.length_b   1.000
_cell.length_c   1.000
_cell.angle_alpha   90.00
_cell.angle_beta   90.00
_cell.angle_gamma   90.00
#
_symmetry.space_group_name_H-M   'P 1'
#
loop_
_entity.id
_entity.type
_entity.pdbx_description
1 polymer ?
#
loop_
_entity_poly.entity_id
_entity_poly.type
_entity_poly.pdbx_seq_one_letter_code
_entity_poly.pdbx_strand_id
1 'polypeptide(L)'
;MKQTNADKLGTSFGFIAGAIFILSGILWPSEFSNLALWLESSGEAESYNKYMIQILRFFDLKSIFIVMGGTVSATFIAFPYRKALRSFGSITKIFSADHAEHATQEVYDQSKIIAEKRYSGKRITNDDLNNLENPFMRRWIEGLIVREQVEDEALHQILKSEVAMYEQRADE
;
A
#
# COMPACT_ATOMS: atom_id res chain seq x y z
N MET A 1 1.71 0.77 18.66
CA MET A 1 1.95 -0.64 19.10
C MET A 1 0.75 -1.58 18.98
N LYS A 2 -0.52 -1.17 19.16
CA LYS A 2 -1.68 -2.07 18.94
C LYS A 2 -2.30 -1.98 17.52
N GLN A 3 -2.01 -0.94 16.74
CA GLN A 3 -2.62 -0.70 15.42
C GLN A 3 -1.98 -1.53 14.30
N THR A 4 -0.66 -1.71 14.31
CA THR A 4 0.10 -2.42 13.27
C THR A 4 -0.35 -3.86 13.05
N ASN A 5 -0.64 -4.58 14.15
CA ASN A 5 -1.17 -5.93 14.07
C ASN A 5 -2.60 -5.94 13.49
N ALA A 6 -3.42 -4.92 13.74
CA ALA A 6 -4.78 -4.84 13.24
C ALA A 6 -4.83 -4.59 11.72
N ASP A 7 -3.92 -3.79 11.17
CA ASP A 7 -3.89 -3.49 9.72
C ASP A 7 -3.38 -4.68 8.90
N LYS A 8 -2.37 -5.39 9.41
CA LYS A 8 -1.91 -6.67 8.83
C LYS A 8 -2.99 -7.75 8.92
N LEU A 9 -3.70 -7.82 10.04
CA LEU A 9 -4.83 -8.72 10.21
C LEU A 9 -5.98 -8.35 9.27
N GLY A 10 -6.27 -7.07 9.09
CA GLY A 10 -7.30 -6.57 8.16
C GLY A 10 -6.98 -6.91 6.71
N THR A 11 -5.74 -6.71 6.28
CA THR A 11 -5.28 -7.06 4.93
C THR A 11 -5.32 -8.58 4.71
N SER A 12 -4.86 -9.35 5.69
CA SER A 12 -4.87 -10.82 5.61
C SER A 12 -6.30 -11.37 5.65
N PHE A 13 -7.16 -10.82 6.50
CA PHE A 13 -8.58 -11.15 6.58
C PHE A 13 -9.31 -10.80 5.29
N GLY A 14 -9.06 -9.62 4.72
CA GLY A 14 -9.62 -9.21 3.43
C GLY A 14 -9.20 -10.16 2.30
N PHE A 15 -7.94 -10.58 2.29
CA PHE A 15 -7.44 -11.55 1.31
C PHE A 15 -8.08 -12.93 1.49
N ILE A 16 -8.18 -13.42 2.74
CA ILE A 16 -8.81 -14.71 3.06
C ILE A 16 -10.31 -14.67 2.75
N ALA A 17 -11.02 -13.61 3.13
CA ALA A 17 -12.44 -13.43 2.84
C ALA A 17 -12.69 -13.35 1.33
N GLY A 18 -11.87 -12.59 0.59
CA GLY A 18 -11.92 -12.54 -0.87
C GLY A 18 -11.72 -13.91 -1.50
N ALA A 19 -10.72 -14.67 -1.05
CA ALA A 19 -10.48 -16.04 -1.50
C ALA A 19 -11.67 -16.97 -1.18
N ILE A 20 -12.25 -16.87 0.02
CA ILE A 20 -13.43 -17.65 0.43
C ILE A 20 -14.63 -17.30 -0.43
N PHE A 21 -14.89 -16.03 -0.72
CA PHE A 21 -16.01 -15.62 -1.57
C PHE A 21 -15.84 -16.12 -3.01
N ILE A 22 -14.63 -16.04 -3.56
CA ILE A 22 -14.31 -16.60 -4.87
C ILE A 22 -14.53 -18.12 -4.86
N LEU A 23 -14.00 -18.84 -3.87
CA LEU A 23 -14.17 -20.29 -3.74
C LEU A 23 -15.64 -20.69 -3.53
N SER A 24 -16.41 -19.88 -2.79
CA SER A 24 -17.85 -20.10 -2.60
C SER A 24 -18.65 -19.88 -3.89
N GLY A 25 -18.23 -18.91 -4.71
CA GLY A 25 -18.75 -18.73 -6.06
C GLY A 25 -18.43 -19.93 -6.94
N ILE A 26 -17.19 -20.45 -6.86
CA ILE A 26 -16.75 -21.64 -7.60
C ILE A 26 -17.53 -22.89 -7.20
N LEU A 27 -17.81 -23.06 -5.91
CA LEU A 27 -18.53 -24.22 -5.34
C LEU A 27 -20.06 -24.08 -5.39
N TRP A 28 -20.59 -22.96 -5.91
CA TRP A 28 -22.03 -22.72 -6.01
C TRP A 28 -22.71 -23.75 -6.92
N PRO A 29 -23.95 -24.19 -6.62
CA PRO A 29 -24.65 -25.22 -7.40
C PRO A 29 -24.70 -24.93 -8.90
N SER A 30 -24.36 -25.96 -9.68
CA SER A 30 -24.02 -25.89 -11.09
C SER A 30 -25.20 -25.78 -12.05
N GLU A 31 -26.43 -25.69 -11.54
CA GLU A 31 -27.67 -25.67 -12.33
C GLU A 31 -27.87 -24.35 -13.11
N PHE A 32 -26.90 -23.42 -13.00
CA PHE A 32 -26.96 -22.05 -13.54
C PHE A 32 -25.72 -21.63 -14.38
N SER A 33 -24.86 -22.55 -14.88
CA SER A 33 -23.56 -22.19 -15.52
C SER A 33 -23.33 -22.77 -16.93
N ASN A 34 -22.77 -21.96 -17.84
CA ASN A 34 -22.62 -22.22 -19.28
C ASN A 34 -21.51 -23.23 -19.66
N LEU A 35 -20.46 -23.43 -18.85
CA LEU A 35 -19.39 -24.39 -19.17
C LEU A 35 -19.73 -25.84 -18.74
N ALA A 36 -20.77 -26.00 -17.91
CA ALA A 36 -21.33 -27.31 -17.59
C ALA A 36 -21.89 -28.02 -18.83
N LEU A 37 -22.66 -27.26 -19.61
CA LEU A 37 -23.23 -27.68 -20.89
C LEU A 37 -22.17 -28.09 -21.93
N TRP A 38 -20.96 -27.53 -21.89
CA TRP A 38 -19.89 -27.85 -22.85
C TRP A 38 -19.08 -29.11 -22.50
N LEU A 39 -18.75 -29.31 -21.21
CA LEU A 39 -18.05 -30.52 -20.74
C LEU A 39 -18.95 -31.75 -20.68
N GLU A 40 -20.25 -31.55 -20.45
CA GLU A 40 -21.26 -32.60 -20.60
C GLU A 40 -21.45 -33.01 -22.06
N SER A 41 -21.28 -32.06 -23.01
CA SER A 41 -21.32 -32.31 -24.45
C SER A 41 -20.11 -33.10 -24.98
N SER A 42 -18.95 -33.11 -24.30
CA SER A 42 -17.74 -33.80 -24.77
C SER A 42 -17.53 -35.21 -24.19
N GLY A 43 -18.38 -35.66 -23.26
CA GLY A 43 -18.37 -37.03 -22.71
C GLY A 43 -17.20 -37.36 -21.78
N GLU A 44 -16.26 -36.43 -21.53
CA GLU A 44 -15.06 -36.68 -20.72
C GLU A 44 -15.21 -36.30 -19.23
N ALA A 45 -16.36 -35.74 -18.85
CA ALA A 45 -16.64 -35.25 -17.50
C ALA A 45 -16.64 -36.35 -16.42
N GLU A 46 -16.85 -37.63 -16.77
CA GLU A 46 -16.81 -38.74 -15.81
C GLU A 46 -15.38 -39.11 -15.36
N SER A 47 -14.36 -38.78 -16.15
CA SER A 47 -12.96 -39.16 -15.87
C SER A 47 -12.23 -38.24 -14.90
N TYR A 48 -12.77 -37.04 -14.66
CA TYR A 48 -12.15 -36.00 -13.86
C TYR A 48 -12.89 -35.80 -12.52
N ASN A 49 -12.14 -35.46 -11.47
CA ASN A 49 -12.72 -35.16 -10.16
C ASN A 49 -13.75 -34.03 -10.27
N LYS A 50 -14.97 -34.25 -9.73
CA LYS A 50 -16.09 -33.30 -9.71
C LYS A 50 -15.67 -31.88 -9.28
N TYR A 51 -14.83 -31.76 -8.27
CA TYR A 51 -14.36 -30.46 -7.77
C TYR A 51 -13.40 -29.78 -8.76
N MET A 52 -12.57 -30.54 -9.47
CA MET A 52 -11.66 -30.00 -10.47
C MET A 52 -12.42 -29.45 -11.68
N ILE A 53 -13.46 -30.18 -12.13
CA ILE A 53 -14.36 -29.71 -13.19
C ILE A 53 -15.07 -28.42 -12.76
N GLN A 54 -15.56 -28.34 -11.52
CA GLN A 54 -16.19 -27.12 -11.00
C GLN A 54 -15.23 -25.93 -10.97
N ILE A 55 -13.98 -26.12 -10.54
CA ILE A 55 -12.96 -25.05 -10.55
C ILE A 55 -12.64 -24.58 -11.97
N LEU A 56 -12.42 -25.51 -12.89
CA LEU A 56 -12.11 -25.19 -14.29
C LEU A 56 -13.29 -24.52 -15.02
N ARG A 57 -14.53 -24.69 -14.53
CA ARG A 57 -15.72 -23.97 -15.04
C ARG A 57 -15.71 -22.47 -14.81
N PHE A 58 -14.93 -21.98 -13.84
CA PHE A 58 -14.79 -20.55 -13.57
C PHE A 58 -13.57 -19.93 -14.28
N PHE A 59 -12.69 -20.76 -14.85
CA PHE A 59 -11.53 -20.31 -15.61
C PHE A 59 -11.89 -20.15 -17.10
N ASP A 60 -12.78 -19.21 -17.40
CA ASP A 60 -13.07 -18.83 -18.79
C ASP A 60 -12.05 -17.81 -19.29
N LEU A 61 -11.18 -18.26 -20.19
CA LEU A 61 -10.13 -17.46 -20.78
C LEU A 61 -10.68 -16.20 -21.48
N LYS A 62 -11.87 -16.27 -22.10
CA LYS A 62 -12.50 -15.11 -22.76
C LYS A 62 -12.91 -14.04 -21.75
N SER A 63 -13.57 -14.46 -20.68
CA SER A 63 -13.97 -13.57 -19.59
C SER A 63 -12.76 -12.91 -18.92
N ILE A 64 -11.66 -13.66 -18.73
CA ILE A 64 -10.40 -13.10 -18.22
C ILE A 64 -9.87 -12.00 -19.14
N PHE A 65 -9.81 -12.23 -20.45
CA PHE A 65 -9.33 -11.21 -21.39
C PHE A 65 -10.21 -9.96 -21.41
N ILE A 66 -11.53 -10.08 -21.32
CA ILE A 66 -12.44 -8.93 -21.33
C ILE A 66 -12.29 -8.12 -20.03
N VAL A 67 -12.31 -8.78 -18.87
CA VAL A 67 -12.28 -8.09 -17.58
C VAL A 67 -10.88 -7.56 -17.26
N MET A 68 -9.84 -8.41 -17.32
CA MET A 68 -8.47 -7.98 -17.07
C MET A 68 -7.99 -7.02 -18.15
N GLY A 69 -8.18 -7.38 -19.43
CA GLY A 69 -7.77 -6.53 -20.54
C GLY A 69 -8.52 -5.21 -20.57
N GLY A 70 -9.84 -5.21 -20.30
CA GLY A 70 -10.65 -3.99 -20.20
C GLY A 70 -10.21 -3.09 -19.05
N THR A 71 -9.96 -3.66 -17.87
CA THR A 71 -9.53 -2.89 -16.69
C THR A 71 -8.13 -2.28 -16.91
N VAL A 72 -7.18 -3.07 -17.42
CA VAL A 72 -5.82 -2.60 -17.72
C VAL A 72 -5.84 -1.53 -18.81
N SER A 73 -6.64 -1.72 -19.85
CA SER A 73 -6.78 -0.74 -20.93
C SER A 73 -7.41 0.57 -20.46
N ALA A 74 -8.50 0.50 -19.70
CA ALA A 74 -9.14 1.67 -19.10
C ALA A 74 -8.19 2.41 -18.15
N THR A 75 -7.36 1.69 -17.40
CA THR A 75 -6.32 2.27 -16.55
C THR A 75 -5.29 3.05 -17.36
N PHE A 76 -4.81 2.51 -18.49
CA PHE A 76 -3.87 3.22 -19.37
C PHE A 76 -4.50 4.39 -20.14
N ILE A 77 -5.82 4.38 -20.35
CA ILE A 77 -6.54 5.52 -20.93
C ILE A 77 -6.70 6.64 -19.88
N ALA A 78 -7.06 6.27 -18.64
CA ALA A 78 -7.33 7.22 -17.57
C ALA A 78 -6.05 7.84 -16.97
N PHE A 79 -4.92 7.12 -16.98
CA PHE A 79 -3.69 7.55 -16.32
C PHE A 79 -2.48 7.57 -17.27
N PRO A 80 -1.55 8.53 -17.11
CA PRO A 80 -0.31 8.54 -17.88
C PRO A 80 0.50 7.26 -17.72
N TYR A 81 1.04 6.73 -18.82
CA TYR A 81 1.73 5.43 -18.89
C TYR A 81 2.77 5.21 -17.77
N ARG A 82 3.63 6.21 -17.51
CA ARG A 82 4.66 6.12 -16.46
C ARG A 82 4.07 6.03 -15.05
N LYS A 83 2.92 6.67 -14.80
CA LYS A 83 2.23 6.62 -13.49
C LYS A 83 1.55 5.27 -13.30
N ALA A 84 0.84 4.79 -14.32
CA ALA A 84 0.20 3.46 -14.30
C ALA A 84 1.22 2.33 -14.07
N LEU A 85 2.42 2.39 -14.64
CA LEU A 85 3.46 1.39 -14.36
C LEU A 85 4.02 1.46 -12.93
N ARG A 86 4.16 2.66 -12.37
CA ARG A 86 4.65 2.83 -10.99
C ARG A 86 3.66 2.30 -9.96
N SER A 87 2.36 2.40 -10.21
CA SER A 87 1.33 1.90 -9.28
C SER A 87 1.44 0.39 -9.08
N PHE A 88 1.77 -0.39 -10.13
CA PHE A 88 2.04 -1.83 -9.99
C PHE A 88 3.25 -2.11 -9.08
N GLY A 89 4.29 -1.29 -9.13
CA GLY A 89 5.45 -1.39 -8.23
C GLY A 89 5.13 -1.05 -6.77
N SER A 90 4.04 -0.32 -6.50
CA SER A 90 3.60 0.03 -5.15
C SER A 90 2.80 -1.07 -4.46
N ILE A 91 2.36 -2.12 -5.18
CA ILE A 91 1.59 -3.23 -4.60
C ILE A 91 2.36 -3.91 -3.47
N THR A 92 3.68 -4.07 -3.61
CA THR A 92 4.53 -4.68 -2.58
C THR A 92 4.60 -3.83 -1.31
N LYS A 93 4.40 -2.51 -1.41
CA LYS A 93 4.39 -1.59 -0.26
C LYS A 93 3.17 -1.78 0.64
N ILE A 94 2.05 -2.24 0.08
CA ILE A 94 0.82 -2.51 0.83
C ILE A 94 1.04 -3.63 1.85
N PHE A 95 1.87 -4.62 1.49
CA PHE A 95 2.23 -5.72 2.38
C PHE A 95 3.31 -5.35 3.42
N SER A 96 3.94 -4.17 3.30
CA SER A 96 4.97 -3.67 4.22
C SER A 96 4.46 -2.61 5.21
N ALA A 97 3.17 -2.59 5.52
CA ALA A 97 2.51 -1.59 6.39
C ALA A 97 3.21 -1.36 7.75
N ASP A 98 3.92 -2.36 8.29
CA ASP A 98 4.72 -2.22 9.53
C ASP A 98 5.75 -1.08 9.47
N HIS A 99 6.30 -0.79 8.30
CA HIS A 99 7.38 0.19 8.17
C HIS A 99 6.89 1.62 8.43
N ALA A 100 5.63 1.94 8.13
CA ALA A 100 5.10 3.30 8.24
C ALA A 100 4.80 3.68 9.71
N GLU A 101 4.25 2.77 10.52
CA GLU A 101 4.00 3.04 11.95
C GLU A 101 5.31 3.11 12.73
N HIS A 102 6.29 2.23 12.43
CA HIS A 102 7.62 2.30 13.01
C HIS A 102 8.31 3.63 12.69
N ALA A 103 8.27 4.08 11.43
CA ALA A 103 8.84 5.36 11.02
C ALA A 103 8.18 6.56 11.74
N THR A 104 6.87 6.49 12.01
CA THR A 104 6.16 7.56 12.74
C THR A 104 6.59 7.62 14.21
N GLN A 105 6.68 6.47 14.87
CA GLN A 105 7.13 6.38 16.26
C GLN A 105 8.58 6.85 16.41
N GLU A 106 9.44 6.47 15.47
CA GLU A 106 10.85 6.86 15.46
C GLU A 106 11.03 8.38 15.33
N VAL A 107 10.29 9.02 14.42
CA VAL A 107 10.29 10.48 14.27
C VAL A 107 9.83 11.17 15.56
N TYR A 108 8.80 10.63 16.23
CA TYR A 108 8.33 11.17 17.50
C TYR A 108 9.40 11.08 18.60
N ASP A 109 10.00 9.91 18.78
CA ASP A 109 11.01 9.67 19.83
C ASP A 109 12.26 10.53 19.60
N GLN A 110 12.72 10.64 18.35
CA GLN A 110 13.85 11.50 18.00
C GLN A 110 13.51 13.00 18.18
N SER A 111 12.31 13.42 17.80
CA SER A 111 11.85 14.82 17.99
C SER A 111 11.84 15.20 19.47
N LYS A 112 11.39 14.29 20.34
CA LYS A 112 11.38 14.49 21.79
C LYS A 112 12.79 14.72 22.34
N ILE A 113 13.77 13.90 21.95
CA ILE A 113 15.16 14.02 22.41
C ILE A 113 15.76 15.39 22.02
N ILE A 114 15.51 15.83 20.79
CA ILE A 114 16.00 17.12 20.29
C ILE A 114 15.31 18.28 21.03
N ALA A 115 14.00 18.18 21.26
CA ALA A 115 13.25 19.19 22.02
C ALA A 115 13.74 19.31 23.46
N GLU A 116 14.00 18.19 24.16
CA GLU A 116 14.55 18.18 25.52
C GLU A 116 15.95 18.81 25.59
N LYS A 117 16.82 18.56 24.60
CA LYS A 117 18.13 19.22 24.49
C LYS A 117 17.99 20.72 24.30
N ARG A 118 17.12 21.18 23.40
CA ARG A 118 16.85 22.60 23.17
C ARG A 118 16.29 23.27 24.43
N TYR A 119 15.31 22.64 25.07
CA TYR A 119 14.68 23.16 26.29
C TYR A 119 15.67 23.27 27.46
N SER A 120 16.58 22.31 27.58
CA SER A 120 17.66 22.35 28.58
C SER A 120 18.80 23.33 28.23
N GLY A 121 18.68 24.09 27.15
CA GLY A 121 19.68 25.06 26.69
C GLY A 121 20.96 24.41 26.15
N LYS A 122 20.96 23.10 25.90
CA LYS A 122 22.10 22.39 25.33
C LYS A 122 22.14 22.59 23.82
N ARG A 123 23.33 22.84 23.29
CA ARG A 123 23.55 22.91 21.83
C ARG A 123 23.35 21.52 21.21
N ILE A 124 22.60 21.48 20.12
CA ILE A 124 22.45 20.29 19.27
C ILE A 124 23.78 20.04 18.56
N THR A 125 24.35 18.84 18.69
CA THR A 125 25.66 18.50 18.11
C THR A 125 25.53 17.86 16.73
N ASN A 126 26.64 17.75 16.00
CA ASN A 126 26.67 16.99 14.74
C ASN A 126 26.37 15.51 14.96
N ASP A 127 26.74 14.95 16.12
CA ASP A 127 26.42 13.56 16.47
C ASP A 127 24.91 13.37 16.63
N ASP A 128 24.21 14.34 17.24
CA ASP A 128 22.75 14.33 17.33
C ASP A 128 22.10 14.32 15.96
N LEU A 129 22.60 15.16 15.04
CA LEU A 129 22.09 15.22 13.67
C LEU A 129 22.34 13.91 12.90
N ASN A 130 23.51 13.29 13.10
CA ASN A 130 23.85 12.02 12.45
C ASN A 130 22.97 10.85 12.93
N ASN A 131 22.49 10.92 14.18
CA ASN A 131 21.63 9.91 14.78
C ASN A 131 20.14 10.02 14.35
N LEU A 132 19.75 11.09 13.66
CA LEU A 132 18.40 11.23 13.11
C LEU A 132 18.29 10.36 11.85
N GLU A 133 17.63 9.21 11.91
CA GLU A 133 17.56 8.30 10.75
C GLU A 133 16.69 8.89 9.65
N ASN A 134 15.64 9.63 9.99
CA ASN A 134 14.80 10.32 9.02
C ASN A 134 15.56 11.47 8.31
N PRO A 135 15.81 11.39 6.98
CA PRO A 135 16.59 12.40 6.27
C PRO A 135 15.93 13.78 6.20
N PHE A 136 14.59 13.83 6.22
CA PHE A 136 13.83 15.09 6.20
C PHE A 136 13.99 15.83 7.50
N MET A 137 13.76 15.13 8.61
CA MET A 137 13.90 15.70 9.94
C MET A 137 15.34 16.18 10.18
N ARG A 138 16.35 15.40 9.76
CA ARG A 138 17.75 15.81 9.82
C ARG A 138 17.99 17.13 9.10
N ARG A 139 17.53 17.24 7.86
CA ARG A 139 17.69 18.44 7.03
C ARG A 139 17.04 19.67 7.66
N TRP A 140 15.84 19.54 8.22
CA TRP A 140 15.12 20.65 8.85
C TRP A 140 15.79 21.09 10.16
N ILE A 141 16.19 20.15 11.01
CA ILE A 141 16.86 20.49 12.27
C ILE A 141 18.21 21.16 11.98
N GLU A 142 19.00 20.62 11.06
CA GLU A 142 20.29 21.20 10.67
C GLU A 142 20.16 22.58 10.00
N GLY A 143 19.26 22.69 9.02
CA GLY A 143 19.15 23.87 8.17
C GLY A 143 18.40 25.03 8.81
N LEU A 144 17.32 24.74 9.55
CA LEU A 144 16.37 25.74 10.01
C LEU A 144 16.51 26.03 11.51
N ILE A 145 16.72 25.01 12.34
CA ILE A 145 16.70 25.14 13.81
C ILE A 145 18.10 25.43 14.38
N VAL A 146 19.14 24.74 13.90
CA VAL A 146 20.51 24.89 14.44
C VAL A 146 21.16 26.21 14.01
N ARG A 147 20.82 26.72 12.82
CA ARG A 147 21.40 27.96 12.29
C ARG A 147 20.64 29.23 12.68
N GLU A 148 19.50 29.10 13.37
CA GLU A 148 18.62 30.21 13.77
C GLU A 148 18.32 31.18 12.61
N GLN A 149 18.22 30.64 11.40
CA GLN A 149 18.12 31.45 10.18
C GLN A 149 16.70 31.94 9.90
N VAL A 150 15.71 31.48 10.66
CA VAL A 150 14.30 31.64 10.33
C VAL A 150 13.50 31.89 11.61
N GLU A 151 12.64 32.91 11.55
CA GLU A 151 11.65 33.19 12.59
C GLU A 151 10.62 32.06 12.71
N ASP A 152 10.08 31.81 13.91
CA ASP A 152 9.19 30.68 14.19
C ASP A 152 7.97 30.61 13.24
N GLU A 153 7.38 31.77 12.91
CA GLU A 153 6.23 31.86 12.00
C GLU A 153 6.59 31.39 10.58
N ALA A 154 7.75 31.82 10.07
CA ALA A 154 8.25 31.43 8.76
C ALA A 154 8.68 29.94 8.75
N LEU A 155 9.25 29.45 9.85
CA LEU A 155 9.58 28.03 10.02
C LEU A 155 8.33 27.16 9.91
N HIS A 156 7.25 27.53 10.59
CA HIS A 156 5.98 26.81 10.54
C HIS A 156 5.40 26.77 9.11
N GLN A 157 5.44 27.90 8.40
CA GLN A 157 4.96 27.96 7.00
C GLN A 157 5.78 27.08 6.06
N ILE A 158 7.11 27.11 6.17
CA ILE A 158 8.00 26.28 5.34
C ILE A 158 7.68 24.80 5.55
N LEU A 159 7.65 24.33 6.80
CA LEU A 159 7.37 22.94 7.14
C LEU A 159 6.00 22.50 6.62
N LYS A 160 4.97 23.32 6.83
CA LYS A 160 3.61 23.03 6.36
C LYS A 160 3.53 22.95 4.83
N SER A 161 4.20 23.86 4.13
CA SER A 161 4.24 23.85 2.67
C SER A 161 4.94 22.61 2.11
N GLU A 162 6.02 22.16 2.76
CA GLU A 162 6.77 21.00 2.31
C GLU A 162 5.99 19.70 2.54
N VAL A 163 5.32 19.55 3.69
CA VAL A 163 4.38 18.45 3.93
C VAL A 163 3.25 18.43 2.91
N ALA A 164 2.63 19.58 2.62
CA ALA A 164 1.58 19.68 1.61
C ALA A 164 2.08 19.29 0.20
N MET A 165 3.31 19.66 -0.17
CA MET A 165 3.92 19.21 -1.42
C MET A 165 4.15 17.69 -1.46
N TYR A 166 4.46 17.06 -0.32
CA TYR A 166 4.60 15.62 -0.22
C TYR A 166 3.26 14.89 -0.38
N GLU A 167 2.20 15.39 0.26
CA GLU A 167 0.84 14.87 0.08
C GLU A 167 0.41 14.98 -1.38
N GLN A 168 0.58 16.15 -2.01
CA GLN A 168 0.26 16.32 -3.43
C GLN A 168 1.02 15.33 -4.32
N ARG A 169 2.31 15.07 -4.05
CA ARG A 169 3.11 14.09 -4.81
C ARG A 169 2.70 12.64 -4.54
N ALA A 170 2.09 12.35 -3.39
CA ALA A 170 1.56 11.04 -3.06
C ALA A 170 0.21 10.80 -3.75
N ASP A 171 -0.60 11.85 -3.87
CA ASP A 171 -1.89 11.84 -4.57
C ASP A 171 -1.75 11.84 -6.11
N GLU A 172 -0.63 12.35 -6.64
CA GLU A 172 -0.28 12.38 -8.08
C GLU A 172 0.26 11.06 -8.66
#